data_AF-A0A176RW11-F1
#
_entry.id   AF-A0A176RW11-F1
#
_cell.length_a   1.000
_cell.length_b   1.000
_cell.length_c   1.000
_cell.angle_alpha   90.00
_cell.angle_beta   90.00
_cell.angle_gamma   90.00
#
_symmetry.space_group_name_H-M   'P 1'
#
loop_
_entity.id
_entity.type
_entity.pdbx_description
1 polymer ?
#
loop_
_entity_poly.entity_id
_entity_poly.type
_entity_poly.pdbx_seq_one_letter_code
_entity_poly.pdbx_strand_id
1 'polypeptide(L)' 'MYGYVVDFIDVYYQQWHWPAFNIADSAISVGAVMLLIDALRRPAD' A
#
# COMPACT_ATOMS: atom_id res chain seq x y z
N MET A 1 18.92 -9.25 -12.79
CA MET A 1 17.73 -8.88 -12.00
C MET A 1 16.58 -8.77 -12.97
N TYR A 2 15.43 -9.38 -12.69
CA TYR A 2 14.25 -9.28 -13.57
C TYR A 2 13.80 -7.81 -13.61
N GLY A 3 13.54 -7.27 -14.81
CA GLY A 3 13.20 -5.85 -15.02
C GLY A 3 11.74 -5.50 -14.73
N TYR A 4 11.07 -6.30 -13.91
CA TYR A 4 9.65 -6.15 -13.58
C TYR A 4 9.38 -6.67 -12.16
N VAL A 5 8.33 -6.13 -11.54
CA VAL A 5 7.81 -6.58 -10.26
C VAL A 5 6.64 -7.53 -10.52
N VAL A 6 6.49 -8.56 -9.68
CA VAL A 6 5.39 -9.52 -9.79
C VAL A 6 4.29 -9.11 -8.83
N ASP A 7 3.16 -8.72 -9.39
CA ASP A 7 1.92 -8.45 -8.66
C ASP A 7 1.01 -9.67 -8.75
N PHE A 8 0.41 -10.06 -7.62
CA PHE A 8 -0.36 -11.31 -7.52
C PHE A 8 -1.63 -11.19 -6.68
N ILE A 9 -1.87 -10.03 -6.05
CA ILE A 9 -3.09 -9.76 -5.29
C ILE A 9 -3.98 -8.88 -6.16
N ASP A 10 -5.15 -9.40 -6.56
CA ASP A 10 -6.20 -8.67 -7.27
C ASP A 10 -7.44 -8.57 -6.37
N VAL A 11 -7.94 -7.36 -6.19
CA VAL A 11 -9.13 -7.08 -5.39
C VAL A 11 -10.15 -6.44 -6.31
N TYR A 12 -11.34 -7.02 -6.38
CA TYR A 12 -12.37 -6.57 -7.31
C TYR A 12 -13.75 -6.56 -6.67
N TYR A 13 -14.62 -5.71 -7.21
CA TYR A 13 -16.04 -5.70 -6.93
C TYR A 13 -16.83 -5.62 -8.25
N GLN A 14 -17.62 -6.66 -8.53
CA GLN A 14 -18.32 -6.84 -9.80
C GLN A 14 -17.35 -6.80 -11.00
N GLN A 15 -17.41 -5.74 -11.80
CA GLN A 15 -16.56 -5.53 -12.99
C GLN A 15 -15.43 -4.52 -12.72
N TRP A 16 -15.39 -3.93 -11.53
CA TRP A 16 -14.37 -2.96 -11.16
C TRP A 16 -13.23 -3.65 -10.42
N HIS A 17 -12.01 -3.43 -10.87
CA HIS A 17 -10.80 -3.97 -10.29
C HIS A 17 -9.97 -2.84 -9.68
N TRP A 18 -9.48 -3.07 -8.47
CA TRP A 18 -8.36 -2.32 -7.94
C TRP A 18 -7.07 -2.75 -8.66
N PRO A 19 -6.09 -1.86 -8.87
CA PRO A 19 -4.81 -2.25 -9.47
C PRO A 19 -4.16 -3.41 -8.70
N ALA A 20 -3.70 -4.43 -9.42
CA ALA A 20 -3.02 -5.56 -8.78
C ALA A 20 -1.78 -5.07 -8.02
N PHE A 21 -1.51 -5.69 -6.88
CA PHE A 21 -0.40 -5.32 -5.99
C PHE A 21 0.24 -6.55 -5.36
N ASN A 22 1.32 -6.34 -4.61
CA ASN A 22 2.02 -7.39 -3.89
C ASN A 22 2.17 -7.08 -2.40
N ILE A 23 2.80 -8.00 -1.66
CA ILE A 23 3.01 -7.86 -0.21
C ILE A 23 3.92 -6.66 0.12
N ALA A 24 4.90 -6.34 -0.73
CA ALA A 24 5.77 -5.19 -0.51
C ALA A 24 4.99 -3.88 -0.59
N ASP A 25 4.08 -3.73 -1.57
CA ASP A 25 3.22 -2.54 -1.68
C ASP A 25 2.30 -2.39 -0.47
N SER A 26 1.81 -3.51 0.06
CA SER A 26 1.00 -3.54 1.27
C SER A 26 1.80 -3.05 2.49
N ALA A 27 3.05 -3.50 2.65
CA ALA A 27 3.92 -3.07 3.73
C ALA A 27 4.27 -1.57 3.64
N ILE A 28 4.55 -1.08 2.43
CA ILE A 28 4.80 0.35 2.18
C ILE A 28 3.56 1.16 2.53
N SER A 29 2.38 0.75 2.06
CA SER A 29 1.11 1.46 2.31
C SER A 29 0.78 1.51 3.81
N VAL A 30 0.91 0.39 4.52
CA VAL A 30 0.69 0.33 5.97
C VAL A 30 1.72 1.20 6.72
N GLY A 31 3.00 1.14 6.34
CA GLY A 31 4.05 1.98 6.92
C GLY A 31 3.78 3.48 6.71
N ALA A 32 3.34 3.88 5.53
CA ALA A 32 2.95 5.27 5.24
C ALA A 32 1.76 5.72 6.09
N VAL A 33 0.74 4.87 6.27
CA VAL A 33 -0.39 5.16 7.17
C VAL A 33 0.08 5.28 8.62
N MET A 34 0.99 4.42 9.09
CA MET A 34 1.55 4.54 10.44
C MET A 34 2.32 5.85 10.63
N LEU A 35 3.14 6.25 9.66
CA LEU A 35 3.86 7.55 9.70
C LEU A 35 2.90 8.73 9.70
N LEU A 36 1.82 8.66 8.92
CA LEU A 36 0.79 9.70 8.90
C LEU A 36 0.07 9.79 10.26
N ILE A 37 -0.29 8.65 10.85
CA ILE A 37 -0.91 8.61 12.18
C ILE A 37 0.03 9.18 13.24
N ASP A 38 1.32 8.82 13.20
CA ASP A 38 2.33 9.36 14.12
C ASP A 38 2.47 10.88 13.95
N ALA A 39 2.56 11.37 12.72
CA ALA A 39 2.64 12.80 12.42
C ALA A 39 1.41 13.59 12.92
N LEU A 40 0.21 13.02 12.80
CA LEU A 40 -1.03 13.66 13.27
C LEU A 40 -1.20 13.61 14.79
N ARG A 41 -0.58 12.63 15.47
CA ARG A 41 -0.65 12.47 16.93
C ARG A 41 0.41 13.28 17.68
N ARG A 42 1.51 13.61 17.02
CA ARG A 42 2.52 14.50 17.60
C ARG A 42 1.96 15.92 17.61
N PRO A 43 1.80 16.55 18.79
CA PRO A 43 1.54 17.99 18.82
C PRO A 43 2.67 18.70 18.09
N ALA A 44 2.32 19.70 17.29
CA ALA A 44 3.30 20.61 16.73
C ALA A 44 3.84 21.45 17.90
N ASP A 45 4.95 21.01 18.48
CA ASP A 45 5.76 21.81 19.38
C ASP A 45 6.43 22.95 18.62
#